data_AF-A0A4R4R7U6-F1
#
_entry.id   AF-A0A4R4R7U6-F1
#
_cell.length_a   1.000
_cell.length_b   1.000
_cell.length_c   1.000
_cell.angle_alpha   90.00
_cell.angle_beta   90.00
_cell.angle_gamma   90.00
#
_symmetry.space_group_name_H-M   'P 1'
#
loop_
_entity.id
_entity.type
_entity.pdbx_description
1 polymer ?
#
loop_
_entity_poly.entity_id
_entity_poly.type
_entity_poly.pdbx_seq_one_letter_code
_entity_poly.pdbx_strand_id
1 'polypeptide(L)'
;MTTLRAGEQTATATDRTCRPSTTSRSQTPHPAGSGVPPQTRRILMLSWEYPPVLVGGLGRHVHALSVALAAAGHEVTVVTRHAEGAP
;
A
#
# COMPACT_ATOMS: atom_id res chain seq x y z
N MET A 1 7.76 24.16 -51.92
CA MET A 1 7.72 25.59 -51.57
C MET A 1 7.55 25.64 -50.06
N THR A 2 8.66 25.86 -49.36
CA THR A 2 8.79 25.72 -47.90
C THR A 2 8.77 27.10 -47.27
N THR A 3 7.93 27.32 -46.26
CA THR A 3 8.10 28.44 -45.33
C THR A 3 8.02 27.92 -43.90
N LEU A 4 9.21 27.66 -43.35
CA LEU A 4 9.47 27.51 -41.94
C LEU A 4 9.20 28.85 -41.25
N ARG A 5 8.38 28.87 -40.20
CA ARG A 5 8.41 29.94 -39.21
C ARG A 5 9.18 29.47 -38.00
N ALA A 6 10.40 29.99 -37.89
CA ALA A 6 11.20 29.98 -36.68
C ALA A 6 10.51 30.86 -35.63
N GLY A 7 10.08 30.25 -34.54
CA GLY A 7 9.76 30.93 -33.30
C GLY A 7 10.76 30.45 -32.26
N GLU A 8 11.73 31.30 -31.97
CA GLU A 8 12.70 31.12 -30.90
C GLU A 8 11.96 30.92 -29.57
N GLN A 9 12.16 29.75 -28.94
CA GLN A 9 11.85 29.56 -27.54
C GLN A 9 13.17 29.44 -26.78
N THR A 10 13.70 30.58 -26.36
CA THR A 10 14.71 30.70 -25.31
C THR A 10 14.03 30.43 -23.98
N ALA A 11 13.74 29.16 -23.72
CA ALA A 11 13.39 28.69 -22.39
C ALA A 11 14.68 28.19 -21.73
N THR A 12 15.30 29.07 -20.95
CA THR A 12 16.30 28.69 -19.95
C THR A 12 15.64 27.70 -18.99
N ALA A 13 15.76 26.41 -19.30
CA ALA A 13 15.29 25.31 -18.46
C ALA A 13 16.25 25.18 -17.28
N THR A 14 16.02 26.00 -16.25
CA THR A 14 16.66 25.82 -14.96
C THR A 14 16.24 24.46 -14.42
N ASP A 15 17.25 23.60 -14.27
CA ASP A 15 17.28 22.35 -13.54
C ASP A 15 16.38 22.40 -12.30
N ARG A 16 15.12 21.99 -12.46
CA ARG A 16 14.27 21.62 -11.34
C ARG A 16 14.60 20.17 -11.05
N THR A 17 15.67 19.99 -10.28
CA THR A 17 15.98 18.73 -9.66
C THR A 17 14.74 18.31 -8.88
N CYS A 18 13.98 17.36 -9.43
CA CYS A 18 12.84 16.75 -8.78
C CYS A 18 13.41 15.91 -7.63
N ARG A 19 13.67 16.57 -6.50
CA ARG A 19 14.10 15.91 -5.27
C ARG A 19 12.92 15.04 -4.83
N PRO A 20 13.02 13.70 -4.84
CA PRO A 20 11.95 12.88 -4.30
C PRO A 20 11.84 13.23 -2.82
N SER A 21 10.75 13.87 -2.43
CA SER A 21 10.41 14.08 -1.03
C SER A 21 10.18 12.71 -0.42
N THR A 22 11.21 12.16 0.21
CA THR A 22 11.11 11.01 1.10
C THR A 22 10.15 11.40 2.20
N THR A 23 8.87 11.11 2.02
CA THR A 23 7.88 11.15 3.09
C THR A 23 8.15 9.94 3.98
N SER A 24 9.26 10.00 4.71
CA SER A 24 9.42 9.25 5.94
C SER A 24 8.36 9.79 6.88
N ARG A 25 7.15 9.23 6.78
CA ARG A 25 6.10 9.45 7.76
C ARG A 25 6.66 8.84 9.03
N SER A 26 7.25 9.67 9.88
CA SER A 26 7.59 9.32 11.25
C SER A 26 6.35 8.69 11.86
N GLN A 27 6.35 7.37 12.01
CA GLN A 27 5.36 6.70 12.84
C GLN A 27 5.61 7.25 14.24
N THR A 28 4.71 8.11 14.71
CA THR A 28 4.71 8.57 16.09
C THR A 28 4.65 7.33 16.97
N PRO A 29 5.62 7.09 17.87
CA PRO A 29 5.50 6.02 18.84
C PRO A 29 4.26 6.32 19.69
N HIS A 30 3.27 5.45 19.62
CA HIS A 30 2.10 5.55 20.50
C HIS A 30 2.61 5.37 21.94
N PRO A 31 2.39 6.33 22.86
CA PRO A 31 2.85 6.18 24.22
C PRO A 31 2.18 4.96 24.85
N ALA A 32 2.99 4.15 25.51
CA ALA A 32 2.57 2.95 26.20
C ALA A 32 1.64 3.28 27.37
N GLY A 33 0.56 2.50 27.50
CA GLY A 33 -0.10 2.28 28.79
C GLY A 33 -1.50 2.86 28.97
N SER A 34 -2.47 2.40 28.19
CA SER A 34 -3.71 1.98 28.86
C SER A 34 -3.46 0.55 29.32
N GLY A 35 -3.62 0.26 30.61
CA GLY A 35 -3.38 -1.06 31.21
C GLY A 35 -4.36 -2.14 30.74
N VAL A 36 -4.90 -2.02 29.53
CA VAL A 36 -5.75 -3.03 28.93
C VAL A 36 -4.83 -4.15 28.44
N PRO A 37 -5.02 -5.40 28.91
CA PRO A 37 -4.33 -6.52 28.30
C PRO A 37 -4.69 -6.56 26.81
N PRO A 38 -3.74 -6.92 25.91
CA PRO A 38 -4.05 -7.05 24.50
C PRO A 38 -5.19 -8.05 24.34
N GLN A 39 -6.31 -7.58 23.80
CA GLN A 39 -7.47 -8.43 23.60
C GLN A 39 -7.35 -9.16 22.27
N THR A 40 -7.15 -10.48 22.33
CA THR A 40 -7.31 -11.35 21.16
C THR A 40 -8.73 -11.18 20.58
N ARG A 41 -8.82 -11.09 19.26
CA ARG A 41 -10.08 -10.91 18.51
C ARG A 41 -10.15 -11.97 17.43
N ARG A 42 -11.38 -12.31 17.04
CA ARG A 42 -11.65 -13.16 15.88
C ARG A 42 -12.14 -12.28 14.75
N ILE A 43 -11.41 -12.27 13.63
CA ILE A 43 -11.58 -11.33 12.52
C ILE A 43 -11.85 -12.14 11.26
N LEU A 44 -12.98 -11.86 10.62
CA LEU A 44 -13.30 -12.34 9.28
C LEU A 44 -13.03 -11.22 8.28
N MET A 45 -12.06 -11.41 7.39
CA MET A 45 -11.75 -10.49 6.31
C MET A 45 -12.37 -11.00 5.01
N LEU A 46 -13.27 -10.24 4.41
CA LEU A 46 -13.83 -10.52 3.09
C LEU A 46 -13.14 -9.64 2.04
N SER A 47 -12.50 -10.25 1.05
CA SER A 47 -11.74 -9.53 0.01
C SER A 47 -11.90 -10.18 -1.38
N TRP A 48 -11.95 -9.38 -2.45
CA TRP A 48 -11.96 -9.89 -3.82
C TRP A 48 -10.57 -10.29 -4.34
N GLU A 49 -9.50 -9.81 -3.71
CA GLU A 49 -8.11 -10.20 -4.01
C GLU A 49 -7.41 -10.70 -2.76
N TYR A 50 -6.71 -11.81 -2.92
CA TYR A 50 -5.81 -12.37 -1.94
C TYR A 50 -4.89 -13.35 -2.67
N PRO A 51 -3.59 -13.44 -2.34
CA PRO A 51 -2.69 -14.39 -2.97
C PRO A 51 -3.28 -15.82 -2.97
N PRO A 52 -3.22 -16.57 -4.09
CA PRO A 52 -2.40 -16.29 -5.28
C PRO A 52 -3.04 -15.33 -6.30
N VAL A 53 -4.30 -14.94 -6.17
CA VAL A 53 -4.96 -14.10 -7.19
C VAL A 53 -4.90 -12.63 -6.83
N LEU A 54 -4.16 -11.90 -7.67
CA LEU A 54 -4.04 -10.44 -7.64
C LEU A 54 -4.49 -9.88 -8.99
N VAL A 55 -5.44 -8.93 -8.99
CA VAL A 55 -5.89 -8.20 -10.18
C VAL A 55 -5.32 -6.77 -10.17
N GLY A 56 -5.03 -6.23 -8.98
CA GLY A 56 -4.39 -4.96 -8.78
C GLY A 56 -3.57 -4.92 -7.48
N GLY A 57 -3.52 -3.75 -6.84
CA GLY A 57 -2.72 -3.55 -5.64
C GLY A 57 -3.36 -4.07 -4.35
N LEU A 58 -4.67 -4.39 -4.34
CA LEU A 58 -5.38 -4.67 -3.09
C LEU A 58 -4.85 -5.93 -2.41
N GLY A 59 -4.71 -7.04 -3.13
CA GLY A 59 -4.43 -8.33 -2.48
C GLY A 59 -3.09 -8.36 -1.73
N ARG A 60 -2.09 -7.56 -2.18
CA ARG A 60 -0.83 -7.36 -1.42
C ARG A 60 -1.06 -6.67 -0.08
N HIS A 61 -1.93 -5.67 -0.04
CA HIS A 61 -2.25 -4.95 1.19
C HIS A 61 -3.10 -5.81 2.14
N VAL A 62 -4.08 -6.54 1.61
CA VAL A 62 -4.91 -7.47 2.39
C VAL A 62 -4.05 -8.58 2.99
N HIS A 63 -3.14 -9.15 2.20
CA HIS A 63 -2.16 -10.12 2.69
C HIS A 63 -1.31 -9.55 3.83
N ALA A 64 -0.67 -8.40 3.61
CA ALA A 64 0.14 -7.76 4.64
C ALA A 64 -0.65 -7.46 5.93
N LEU A 65 -1.88 -6.97 5.79
CA LEU A 65 -2.76 -6.68 6.93
C LEU A 65 -3.15 -7.95 7.69
N SER A 66 -3.57 -9.00 6.99
CA SER A 66 -3.97 -10.27 7.62
C SER A 66 -2.83 -10.90 8.40
N VAL A 67 -1.62 -10.89 7.85
CA VAL A 67 -0.40 -11.39 8.50
C VAL A 67 -0.05 -10.53 9.72
N ALA A 68 -0.14 -9.19 9.61
CA ALA A 68 0.14 -8.30 10.73
C ALA A 68 -0.86 -8.48 11.89
N LEU A 69 -2.15 -8.66 11.59
CA LEU A 69 -3.18 -8.93 12.61
C LEU A 69 -2.98 -10.29 13.28
N ALA A 70 -2.62 -11.31 12.51
CA ALA A 70 -2.27 -12.63 13.06
C ALA A 70 -1.02 -12.54 13.96
N ALA A 71 0.02 -11.83 13.53
CA ALA A 71 1.23 -11.58 14.31
C ALA A 71 0.97 -10.79 15.60
N ALA A 72 -0.06 -9.93 15.61
CA ALA A 72 -0.53 -9.22 16.80
C ALA A 72 -1.35 -10.11 17.76
N GLY A 73 -1.56 -11.39 17.45
CA GLY A 73 -2.24 -12.35 18.32
C GLY A 73 -3.76 -12.43 18.11
N HIS A 74 -4.28 -11.96 16.97
CA HIS A 74 -5.68 -12.13 16.58
C HIS A 74 -5.88 -13.40 15.76
N GLU A 75 -7.06 -14.01 15.86
CA GLU A 75 -7.48 -15.11 14.99
C GLU A 75 -8.08 -14.52 13.71
N VAL A 76 -7.40 -14.66 12.57
CA VAL A 76 -7.81 -14.05 11.31
C VAL A 76 -8.18 -15.12 10.30
N THR A 77 -9.37 -15.01 9.71
CA THR A 77 -9.81 -15.81 8.57
C THR A 77 -10.02 -14.90 7.37
N VAL A 78 -9.39 -15.20 6.24
CA VAL A 78 -9.61 -14.47 5.00
C VAL A 78 -10.49 -15.30 4.07
N VAL A 79 -11.63 -14.74 3.68
CA VAL A 79 -12.47 -15.29 2.62
C VAL A 79 -12.22 -14.48 1.36
N THR A 80 -11.80 -15.17 0.31
CA THR A 80 -11.62 -14.59 -1.00
C THR A 80 -12.23 -15.47 -2.07
N ARG A 81 -12.22 -15.00 -3.32
CA ARG A 81 -12.66 -15.81 -4.45
C ARG A 81 -11.82 -17.08 -4.54
N HIS A 82 -12.45 -18.18 -4.95
CA HIS A 82 -11.72 -19.42 -5.19
C HIS A 82 -10.66 -19.21 -6.28
N ALA A 83 -9.53 -19.87 -6.12
CA ALA A 83 -8.46 -19.94 -7.09
C ALA A 83 -7.84 -21.33 -7.04
N GLU A 84 -7.41 -21.83 -8.20
CA GLU A 84 -6.68 -23.09 -8.25
C GLU A 84 -5.41 -23.00 -7.39
N GLY A 85 -5.19 -23.97 -6.51
CA GLY A 85 -4.07 -23.99 -5.58
C GLY A 85 -4.19 -23.06 -4.36
N ALA A 86 -5.33 -22.39 -4.17
CA ALA A 86 -5.61 -21.68 -2.91
C ALA A 86 -5.98 -22.68 -1.79
N PRO A 87 -5.56 -22.42 -0.54
CA PRO A 87 -5.90 -23.23 0.62
C PRO A 87 -7.39 -23.20 0.98
#